data_AF-A0A2N0NC46-F1
#
_entry.id   AF-A0A2N0NC46-F1
#
_cell.length_a   1.000
_cell.length_b   1.000
_cell.length_c   1.000
_cell.angle_alpha   90.00
_cell.angle_beta   90.00
_cell.angle_gamma   90.00
#
_symmetry.space_group_name_H-M   'P 1'
#
loop_
_entity.id
_entity.type
_entity.pdbx_description
1 polymer ?
#
loop_
_entity_poly.entity_id
_entity_poly.type
_entity_poly.pdbx_seq_one_letter_code
_entity_poly.pdbx_strand_id
1 'polypeptide(L)'
;IPISKIPPVIIAAIPTKGNTKADEISQLLLNIINMTACAEINLLSIGADGAISKMKAQEKIMINKSIEKYLEFVDSFYGINFYAPIYNNQFIVCVQCPKHAKKTARN
;
A
#
# COMPACT_ATOMS: atom_id res chain seq x y z
N ILE A 1 0.28 -10.10 -0.52
CA ILE A 1 -0.08 -11.41 -1.13
C ILE A 1 1.20 -12.23 -1.12
N PRO A 2 1.22 -13.45 -0.58
CA PRO A 2 2.43 -14.26 -0.59
C PRO A 2 2.84 -14.55 -2.04
N ILE A 3 4.09 -14.26 -2.39
CA ILE A 3 4.64 -14.63 -3.69
C ILE A 3 4.90 -16.13 -3.64
N SER A 4 4.37 -16.86 -4.63
CA SER A 4 4.50 -18.32 -4.67
C SER A 4 5.96 -18.74 -4.58
N LYS A 5 6.25 -19.75 -3.74
CA LYS A 5 7.59 -20.32 -3.52
C LYS A 5 8.61 -19.39 -2.84
N ILE A 6 8.19 -18.24 -2.33
CA ILE A 6 9.05 -17.36 -1.51
C ILE A 6 8.54 -17.38 -0.06
N PRO A 7 9.31 -17.89 0.91
CA PRO A 7 8.87 -17.88 2.30
C PRO A 7 8.73 -16.45 2.82
N PRO A 8 7.71 -16.13 3.62
CA PRO A 8 7.57 -14.82 4.22
C PRO A 8 8.72 -14.57 5.21
N VAL A 9 9.44 -13.46 5.03
CA VAL A 9 10.46 -12.99 5.96
C VAL A 9 9.95 -11.73 6.64
N ILE A 10 9.99 -11.72 7.97
CA ILE A 10 9.64 -10.53 8.75
C ILE A 10 10.89 -9.66 8.87
N ILE A 11 10.86 -8.47 8.30
CA ILE A 11 11.97 -7.50 8.37
C ILE A 11 11.80 -6.57 9.58
N ALA A 12 10.56 -6.27 9.95
CA ALA A 12 10.24 -5.43 11.10
C ALA A 12 8.89 -5.81 11.72
N ALA A 13 8.81 -5.74 13.06
CA ALA A 13 7.58 -5.84 13.83
C ALA A 13 7.48 -4.62 14.75
N ILE A 14 6.63 -3.67 14.40
CA ILE A 14 6.52 -2.38 15.11
C ILE A 14 5.23 -2.39 15.94
N PRO A 15 5.31 -2.32 17.28
CA PRO A 15 4.13 -2.25 18.12
C PRO A 15 3.41 -0.91 17.91
N THR A 16 2.08 -0.96 17.83
CA THR A 16 1.23 0.23 17.76
C THR A 16 0.42 0.37 19.04
N LYS A 17 0.06 1.61 19.40
CA LYS A 17 -0.72 1.90 20.62
C LYS A 17 -2.21 1.50 20.53
N GLY A 18 -2.62 0.77 19.49
CA GLY A 18 -4.01 0.40 19.22
C GLY A 18 -4.91 1.54 18.71
N ASN A 19 -4.55 2.81 18.95
CA ASN A 19 -5.29 4.01 18.51
C ASN A 19 -4.48 4.86 17.49
N THR A 20 -3.58 4.23 16.74
CA THR A 20 -2.73 4.93 15.77
C THR A 20 -3.59 5.47 14.64
N LYS A 21 -3.45 6.77 14.36
CA LYS A 21 -4.24 7.48 13.34
C LYS A 21 -3.72 7.17 11.94
N ALA A 22 -4.57 7.36 10.92
CA ALA A 22 -4.20 7.17 9.52
C ALA A 22 -2.97 8.00 9.11
N ASP A 23 -2.83 9.22 9.65
CA ASP A 23 -1.68 10.09 9.42
C ASP A 23 -0.37 9.47 9.88
N GLU A 24 -0.32 9.02 11.14
CA GLU A 24 0.86 8.37 11.73
C GLU A 24 1.25 7.10 10.95
N ILE A 25 0.25 6.30 10.53
CA ILE A 25 0.48 5.10 9.73
C ILE A 25 1.02 5.49 8.35
N SER A 26 0.48 6.52 7.70
CA SER A 26 0.96 6.97 6.38
C SER A 26 2.38 7.52 6.43
N GLN A 27 2.74 8.26 7.49
CA GLN A 27 4.11 8.74 7.69
C GLN A 27 5.08 7.58 7.89
N LEU A 28 4.70 6.58 8.68
CA LEU A 28 5.50 5.36 8.86
C LEU A 28 5.71 4.63 7.52
N LEU A 29 4.64 4.47 6.73
CA LEU A 29 4.74 3.85 5.40
C LEU A 29 5.65 4.63 4.46
N LEU A 30 5.57 5.97 4.46
CA LEU A 30 6.43 6.82 3.64
C LEU A 30 7.91 6.69 4.05
N ASN A 31 8.20 6.62 5.35
CA ASN A 31 9.55 6.38 5.84
C ASN A 31 10.06 5.01 5.38
N ILE A 32 9.22 3.97 5.42
CA ILE A 32 9.59 2.64 4.92
C ILE A 32 9.89 2.68 3.42
N ILE A 33 9.07 3.35 2.62
CA ILE A 33 9.30 3.52 1.17
C ILE A 33 10.67 4.16 0.89
N ASN A 34 11.00 5.22 1.64
CA ASN A 34 12.29 5.90 1.51
C ASN A 34 13.45 5.01 1.96
N MET A 35 13.31 4.30 3.09
CA MET A 35 14.33 3.36 3.56
C MET A 35 14.57 2.22 2.57
N THR A 36 13.52 1.66 1.97
CA THR A 36 13.66 0.61 0.95
C THR A 36 14.36 1.14 -0.30
N ALA A 37 14.08 2.37 -0.71
CA ALA A 37 14.77 3.00 -1.84
C ALA A 37 16.26 3.22 -1.53
N CYS A 38 16.60 3.72 -0.34
CA CYS A 38 18.00 3.88 0.10
C CYS A 38 18.74 2.55 0.22
N ALA A 39 18.04 1.47 0.57
CA ALA A 39 18.62 0.13 0.70
C ALA A 39 18.62 -0.67 -0.62
N GLU A 40 18.19 -0.07 -1.73
CA GLU A 40 18.04 -0.72 -3.04
C GLU A 40 17.12 -1.96 -3.01
N ILE A 41 16.19 -1.99 -2.05
CA ILE A 41 15.15 -3.02 -1.95
C ILE A 41 13.97 -2.60 -2.82
N ASN A 42 13.63 -3.42 -3.81
CA ASN A 42 12.49 -3.18 -4.68
C ASN A 42 11.17 -3.44 -3.94
N LEU A 43 10.51 -2.38 -3.46
CA LEU A 43 9.24 -2.47 -2.76
C LEU A 43 8.08 -2.49 -3.76
N LEU A 44 7.50 -3.66 -3.99
CA LEU A 44 6.45 -3.85 -4.99
C LEU A 44 5.04 -3.44 -4.53
N SER A 45 4.69 -3.75 -3.28
CA SER A 45 3.31 -3.59 -2.81
C SER A 45 3.21 -3.35 -1.31
N ILE A 46 2.17 -2.63 -0.90
CA ILE A 46 1.80 -2.42 0.50
C ILE A 46 0.42 -3.03 0.73
N GLY A 47 0.33 -3.95 1.69
CA GLY A 47 -0.92 -4.62 2.05
C GLY A 47 -1.51 -4.11 3.37
N ALA A 48 -2.83 -3.93 3.43
CA ALA A 48 -3.56 -3.66 4.68
C ALA A 48 -4.62 -4.73 4.98
N ASP A 49 -4.87 -4.96 6.26
CA ASP A 49 -5.85 -5.93 6.77
C ASP A 49 -7.30 -5.43 6.73
N GLY A 50 -7.56 -4.26 6.15
CA GLY A 50 -8.91 -3.70 6.04
C GLY A 50 -9.37 -2.89 7.25
N ALA A 51 -8.53 -2.67 8.27
CA ALA A 51 -8.81 -1.66 9.29
C ALA A 51 -8.92 -0.26 8.64
N ILE A 52 -9.95 0.50 9.00
CA ILE A 52 -10.26 1.82 8.38
C ILE A 52 -9.07 2.77 8.44
N SER A 53 -8.36 2.83 9.56
CA SER A 53 -7.17 3.70 9.70
C SER A 53 -6.04 3.30 8.74
N LYS A 54 -5.85 2.01 8.48
CA LYS A 54 -4.84 1.51 7.54
C LYS A 54 -5.26 1.71 6.09
N MET A 55 -6.54 1.53 5.77
CA MET A 55 -7.07 1.84 4.43
C MET A 55 -6.90 3.32 4.10
N LYS A 56 -7.29 4.22 5.01
CA LYS A 56 -7.08 5.67 4.84
C LYS A 56 -5.59 6.03 4.74
N ALA A 57 -4.71 5.30 5.43
CA ALA A 57 -3.28 5.50 5.30
C ALA A 57 -2.76 5.09 3.91
N GLN A 58 -3.24 3.98 3.35
CA GLN A 58 -2.93 3.59 1.97
C GLN A 58 -3.47 4.60 0.95
N GLU A 59 -4.70 5.09 1.14
CA GLU A 59 -5.25 6.17 0.30
C GLU A 59 -4.32 7.39 0.31
N LYS A 60 -3.85 7.81 1.49
CA LYS A 60 -2.89 8.93 1.61
C LYS A 60 -1.57 8.69 0.87
N ILE A 61 -1.09 7.46 0.80
CA ILE A 61 0.08 7.10 -0.03
C ILE A 61 -0.27 7.20 -1.52
N MET A 62 -1.47 6.78 -1.92
CA MET A 62 -1.91 6.85 -3.32
C MET A 62 -2.14 8.27 -3.82
N ILE A 63 -2.67 9.19 -2.99
CA ILE A 63 -3.00 10.57 -3.39
C ILE A 63 -1.98 11.61 -2.91
N ASN A 64 -0.77 11.18 -2.54
CA ASN A 64 0.23 12.08 -1.97
C ASN A 64 0.61 13.17 -2.98
N LYS A 65 0.46 14.44 -2.57
CA LYS A 65 0.70 15.63 -3.42
C LYS A 65 2.13 15.76 -3.93
N SER A 66 3.10 15.13 -3.27
CA SER A 66 4.50 15.15 -3.69
C SER A 66 4.79 14.21 -4.86
N ILE A 67 3.80 13.43 -5.31
CA ILE A 67 3.95 12.48 -6.41
C ILE A 67 3.52 13.16 -7.72
N GLU A 68 4.46 13.24 -8.64
CA GLU A 68 4.22 13.82 -9.97
C GLU A 68 3.92 12.76 -11.03
N LYS A 69 4.23 11.48 -10.77
CA LYS A 69 4.12 10.40 -11.74
C LYS A 69 3.32 9.22 -11.22
N TYR A 70 2.43 8.73 -12.06
CA TYR A 70 1.59 7.57 -11.81
C TYR A 70 1.75 6.58 -12.96
N LEU A 71 1.70 5.30 -12.62
CA LEU A 71 1.41 4.25 -13.59
C LEU A 71 -0.10 4.16 -13.73
N GLU A 72 -0.62 4.41 -14.92
CA GLU A 72 -2.06 4.40 -15.20
C GLU A 72 -2.41 3.26 -16.16
N PHE A 73 -3.56 2.62 -15.91
CA PHE A 73 -4.13 1.63 -16.79
C PHE A 73 -5.65 1.81 -16.82
N VAL A 74 -6.18 2.06 -18.01
CA VAL A 74 -7.61 2.28 -18.25
C VAL A 74 -8.10 1.25 -19.25
N ASP A 75 -9.13 0.51 -18.87
CA ASP A 75 -9.88 -0.38 -19.75
C ASP A 75 -11.37 -0.01 -19.67
N SER A 76 -11.85 0.68 -20.70
CA SER A 76 -13.23 1.18 -20.77
C SER A 76 -14.26 0.06 -20.95
N PHE A 77 -13.88 -1.06 -21.55
CA PHE A 77 -14.78 -2.19 -21.76
C PHE A 77 -15.15 -2.85 -20.43
N TYR A 78 -14.17 -3.01 -19.53
CA TYR A 78 -14.39 -3.56 -18.19
C TYR A 78 -14.62 -2.51 -17.09
N GLY A 79 -14.56 -1.22 -17.43
CA GLY A 79 -14.68 -0.12 -16.47
C GLY A 79 -13.53 -0.05 -15.46
N ILE A 80 -12.34 -0.50 -15.84
CA ILE A 80 -11.16 -0.53 -14.97
C ILE A 80 -10.44 0.81 -15.09
N ASN A 81 -10.28 1.50 -13.97
CA ASN A 81 -9.42 2.68 -13.82
C ASN A 81 -8.40 2.41 -12.72
N PHE A 82 -7.22 1.95 -13.12
CA PHE A 82 -6.13 1.64 -12.21
C PHE A 82 -5.07 2.73 -12.26
N TYR A 83 -4.57 3.12 -11.10
CA TYR A 83 -3.40 3.97 -10.97
C TYR A 83 -2.54 3.51 -9.80
N ALA A 84 -1.23 3.60 -9.96
CA ALA A 84 -0.25 3.33 -8.91
C ALA A 84 0.76 4.48 -8.81
N PRO A 85 1.00 5.03 -7.60
CA PRO A 85 2.00 6.06 -7.40
C PRO A 85 3.42 5.56 -7.72
N ILE A 86 4.24 6.42 -8.31
CA ILE A 86 5.67 6.15 -8.53
C ILE A 86 6.50 6.93 -7.51
N TYR A 87 7.15 6.21 -6.61
CA TYR A 87 8.09 6.73 -5.61
C TYR A 87 9.50 6.30 -5.98
N ASN A 88 10.46 7.24 -6.04
CA ASN A 88 11.87 6.92 -6.29
C ASN A 88 12.07 6.01 -7.52
N ASN A 89 11.31 6.28 -8.59
CA ASN A 89 11.28 5.49 -9.83
C ASN A 89 10.77 4.02 -9.69
N GLN A 90 10.10 3.70 -8.58
CA GLN A 90 9.42 2.42 -8.33
C GLN A 90 7.91 2.65 -8.17
N PHE A 91 7.09 1.90 -8.88
CA PHE A 91 5.64 1.94 -8.69
C PHE A 91 5.26 1.10 -7.47
N ILE A 92 4.30 1.59 -6.68
CA ILE A 92 3.84 0.90 -5.47
C ILE A 92 2.37 0.57 -5.59
N VAL A 93 2.04 -0.73 -5.54
CA VAL A 93 0.65 -1.18 -5.56
C VAL A 93 0.11 -1.30 -4.14
N CYS A 94 -0.91 -0.53 -3.80
CA CYS A 94 -1.65 -0.69 -2.56
C CYS A 94 -2.72 -1.77 -2.72
N VAL A 95 -2.71 -2.78 -1.83
CA VAL A 95 -3.61 -3.93 -1.89
C VAL A 95 -4.39 -4.05 -0.58
N GLN A 96 -5.71 -4.24 -0.69
CA GLN A 96 -6.56 -4.57 0.44
C GLN A 96 -6.67 -6.10 0.61
N CYS A 97 -6.77 -6.57 1.85
CA CYS A 97 -6.99 -7.98 2.13
C CYS A 97 -8.32 -8.49 1.48
N PRO A 98 -8.26 -9.48 0.56
CA PRO A 98 -9.46 -9.96 -0.14
C PRO A 98 -10.52 -10.56 0.79
N LYS A 99 -10.10 -11.22 1.88
CA LYS A 99 -11.02 -11.77 2.88
C LYS A 99 -11.86 -10.67 3.54
N HIS A 100 -11.22 -9.55 3.87
CA HIS A 100 -11.89 -8.42 4.49
C HIS A 100 -12.77 -7.67 3.49
N ALA A 101 -12.29 -7.45 2.25
CA ALA A 101 -13.09 -6.85 1.18
C ALA A 101 -14.38 -7.65 0.93
N LYS A 102 -14.31 -8.99 0.85
CA LYS A 102 -15.49 -9.86 0.71
C LYS A 102 -16.46 -9.72 1.88
N LYS A 103 -15.95 -9.59 3.12
CA LYS A 103 -16.79 -9.41 4.31
C LYS A 103 -17.50 -8.06 4.28
N THR A 104 -16.81 -6.99 3.90
CA THR A 104 -17.40 -5.65 3.76
C THR A 104 -18.48 -5.62 2.70
N ALA A 105 -18.26 -6.22 1.53
CA ALA A 105 -19.24 -6.24 0.44
C ALA A 105 -20.51 -7.08 0.74
N ARG A 106 -20.45 -7.97 1.73
CA ARG A 106 -21.61 -8.78 2.16
C ARG A 106 -22.54 -8.03 3.11
N ASN A 107 -22.01 -7.06 3.85
CA ASN A 107 -22.74 -6.31 4.88
C ASN A 107 -23.37 -5.06 4.26
#